data_AF-A0A7Z9KXP6-F1
#
_entry.id   AF-A0A7Z9KXP6-F1
#
_cell.length_a   1.000
_cell.length_b   1.000
_cell.length_c   1.000
_cell.angle_alpha   90.00
_cell.angle_beta   90.00
_cell.angle_gamma   90.00
#
_symmetry.space_group_name_H-M   'P 1'
#
loop_
_entity.id
_entity.type
_entity.pdbx_description
1 polymer ?
#
loop_
_entity_poly.entity_id
_entity_poly.type
_entity_poly.pdbx_seq_one_letter_code
_entity_poly.pdbx_strand_id
1 'polypeptide(L)'
;MILGTNPDKTDSDGDTIPDILEVGDPSNPSDTDGDGTIDALDLDSDDDGISDILEAGDGDLATPPQDTDGDKTPNYQDSDSDNDQLSDKDEISIWLTDPNDPDTDKGGVSDGVEVTLNLTDPLNGDDDIPKDALWWEGADLQGGVQCQSGPVSAPIVNILWVFLLLSLLLLRRRVQ
;
A
#
# COMPACT_ATOMS: atom_id res chain seq x y z
N MET A 1 -35.37 8.18 11.60
CA MET A 1 -34.74 6.94 11.08
C MET A 1 -35.07 5.82 12.03
N ILE A 2 -35.24 4.57 11.53
CA ILE A 2 -35.30 3.35 12.35
C ILE A 2 -34.12 2.48 11.88
N LEU A 3 -32.91 2.90 12.24
CA LEU A 3 -31.66 2.11 12.15
C LEU A 3 -30.79 2.30 13.41
N GLY A 4 -31.26 3.05 14.41
CA GLY A 4 -30.48 3.42 15.60
C GLY A 4 -29.86 4.82 15.50
N THR A 5 -29.58 5.30 14.28
CA THR A 5 -29.14 6.68 14.00
C THR A 5 -30.15 7.74 14.46
N ASN A 6 -29.64 8.89 14.86
CA ASN A 6 -30.45 10.00 15.36
C ASN A 6 -30.80 10.96 14.22
N PRO A 7 -32.08 11.06 13.79
CA PRO A 7 -32.47 11.91 12.68
C PRO A 7 -32.28 13.42 12.90
N ASP A 8 -32.03 13.85 14.14
CA ASP A 8 -31.75 15.25 14.48
C ASP A 8 -30.24 15.56 14.53
N LYS A 9 -29.38 14.55 14.31
CA LYS A 9 -27.94 14.68 14.15
C LYS A 9 -27.55 14.33 12.71
N THR A 10 -26.46 14.94 12.24
CA THR A 10 -25.84 14.60 10.94
C THR A 10 -24.85 13.45 11.07
N ASP A 11 -24.31 13.26 12.27
CA ASP A 11 -23.26 12.33 12.67
C ASP A 11 -23.70 11.82 14.07
N SER A 12 -24.02 10.54 14.14
CA SER A 12 -24.76 9.94 15.26
C SER A 12 -23.88 9.56 16.43
N ASP A 13 -22.77 8.86 16.17
CA ASP A 13 -21.74 8.42 17.13
C ASP A 13 -20.71 9.51 17.45
N GLY A 14 -20.54 10.50 16.58
CA GLY A 14 -19.66 11.65 16.80
C GLY A 14 -18.23 11.41 16.34
N ASP A 15 -18.01 10.51 15.38
CA ASP A 15 -16.70 10.14 14.84
C ASP A 15 -16.21 11.07 13.72
N THR A 16 -16.97 12.12 13.38
CA THR A 16 -16.67 13.08 12.30
C THR A 16 -16.90 12.58 10.88
N ILE A 17 -17.57 11.44 10.74
CA ILE A 17 -18.11 10.94 9.48
C ILE A 17 -19.65 11.11 9.55
N PRO A 18 -20.31 11.61 8.49
CA PRO A 18 -21.75 11.84 8.53
C PRO A 18 -22.54 10.57 8.20
N ASP A 19 -23.62 10.31 8.95
CA ASP A 19 -24.54 9.17 8.81
C ASP A 19 -24.93 8.86 7.35
N ILE A 20 -25.05 9.90 6.50
CA ILE A 20 -25.44 9.74 5.10
C ILE A 20 -24.41 8.98 4.25
N LEU A 21 -23.13 9.04 4.64
CA LEU A 21 -22.05 8.30 4.00
C LEU A 21 -21.99 6.88 4.56
N GLU A 22 -22.00 6.73 5.88
CA GLU A 22 -21.78 5.45 6.55
C GLU A 22 -22.96 4.48 6.40
N VAL A 23 -24.21 4.98 6.50
CA VAL A 23 -25.40 4.12 6.36
C VAL A 23 -25.45 3.46 4.97
N GLY A 24 -24.93 4.10 3.92
CA GLY A 24 -25.01 3.55 2.56
C GLY A 24 -26.46 3.34 2.08
N ASP A 25 -26.85 2.09 1.79
CA ASP A 25 -28.24 1.74 1.45
C ASP A 25 -29.07 1.54 2.73
N PRO A 26 -30.09 2.37 3.02
CA PRO A 26 -30.90 2.22 4.23
C PRO A 26 -31.70 0.91 4.32
N SER A 27 -31.83 0.16 3.21
CA SER A 27 -32.48 -1.16 3.19
C SER A 27 -31.52 -2.29 3.54
N ASN A 28 -30.22 -2.05 3.45
CA ASN A 28 -29.12 -2.93 3.77
C ASN A 28 -27.92 -2.06 4.22
N PRO A 29 -28.00 -1.50 5.45
CA PRO A 29 -26.97 -0.58 5.91
C PRO A 29 -25.60 -1.26 5.96
N SER A 30 -24.54 -0.46 5.81
CA SER A 30 -23.17 -0.93 5.94
C SER A 30 -22.90 -1.44 7.36
N ASP A 31 -22.10 -2.49 7.45
CA ASP A 31 -21.67 -3.22 8.63
C ASP A 31 -20.37 -3.92 8.17
N THR A 32 -19.28 -3.16 8.21
CA THR A 32 -18.04 -3.47 7.48
C THR A 32 -17.30 -4.66 8.11
N ASP A 33 -17.17 -4.70 9.43
CA ASP A 33 -16.58 -5.81 10.18
C ASP A 33 -17.55 -6.99 10.42
N GLY A 34 -18.86 -6.77 10.27
CA GLY A 34 -19.89 -7.78 10.43
C GLY A 34 -20.24 -8.12 11.88
N ASP A 35 -19.96 -7.23 12.84
CA ASP A 35 -20.24 -7.44 14.26
C ASP A 35 -21.73 -7.23 14.62
N GLY A 36 -22.49 -6.60 13.72
CA GLY A 36 -23.92 -6.34 13.83
C GLY A 36 -24.28 -4.93 14.32
N THR A 37 -23.30 -4.09 14.60
CA THR A 37 -23.39 -2.64 14.64
C THR A 37 -23.24 -2.13 13.19
N ILE A 38 -23.95 -1.06 12.84
CA ILE A 38 -23.78 -0.48 11.49
C ILE A 38 -22.70 0.58 11.58
N ASP A 39 -21.92 0.78 10.51
CA ASP A 39 -20.80 1.73 10.48
C ASP A 39 -21.18 3.09 11.10
N ALA A 40 -22.37 3.63 10.75
CA ALA A 40 -22.91 4.90 11.28
C ALA A 40 -23.25 4.95 12.79
N LEU A 41 -22.88 3.91 13.53
CA LEU A 41 -23.01 3.77 14.99
C LEU A 41 -21.80 3.04 15.60
N ASP A 42 -20.86 2.61 14.78
CA ASP A 42 -19.61 2.00 15.19
C ASP A 42 -18.58 3.10 15.47
N LEU A 43 -17.48 2.78 16.16
CA LEU A 43 -16.37 3.72 16.38
C LEU A 43 -15.06 3.22 15.77
N ASP A 44 -15.08 2.02 15.20
CA ASP A 44 -13.96 1.27 14.61
C ASP A 44 -14.58 0.29 13.59
N SER A 45 -15.06 0.84 12.48
CA SER A 45 -15.99 0.17 11.54
C SER A 45 -15.41 -1.07 10.86
N ASP A 46 -14.09 -1.22 10.79
CA ASP A 46 -13.41 -2.39 10.23
C ASP A 46 -12.66 -3.26 11.26
N ASP A 47 -12.76 -2.93 12.56
CA ASP A 47 -12.15 -3.62 13.72
C ASP A 47 -10.64 -3.88 13.55
N ASP A 48 -9.95 -2.95 12.88
CA ASP A 48 -8.51 -3.00 12.71
C ASP A 48 -7.79 -2.52 13.99
N GLY A 49 -8.45 -1.70 14.81
CA GLY A 49 -7.96 -1.16 16.09
C GLY A 49 -7.44 0.27 16.03
N ILE A 50 -7.62 0.95 14.89
CA ILE A 50 -7.65 2.40 14.78
C ILE A 50 -9.09 2.81 15.15
N SER A 51 -9.62 3.91 14.70
CA SER A 51 -10.95 4.36 15.11
C SER A 51 -11.38 5.35 14.06
N ASP A 52 -12.65 5.30 13.67
CA ASP A 52 -13.16 6.04 12.54
C ASP A 52 -12.85 7.55 12.64
N ILE A 53 -12.82 8.12 13.85
CA ILE A 53 -12.43 9.52 14.08
C ILE A 53 -10.98 9.89 13.76
N LEU A 54 -10.07 8.92 13.84
CA LEU A 54 -8.67 9.10 13.44
C LEU A 54 -8.51 8.89 11.93
N GLU A 55 -9.31 8.02 11.35
CA GLU A 55 -9.27 7.66 9.92
C GLU A 55 -10.14 8.57 9.05
N ALA A 56 -11.04 9.36 9.64
CA ALA A 56 -11.80 10.40 8.95
C ALA A 56 -10.89 11.45 8.28
N GLY A 57 -9.65 11.59 8.77
CA GLY A 57 -8.62 12.50 8.27
C GLY A 57 -8.74 13.94 8.78
N ASP A 58 -9.96 14.46 8.94
CA ASP A 58 -10.23 15.72 9.64
C ASP A 58 -11.61 15.75 10.32
N GLY A 59 -11.90 16.83 11.06
CA GLY A 59 -13.16 16.98 11.80
C GLY A 59 -14.24 17.79 11.09
N ASP A 60 -14.12 18.05 9.79
CA ASP A 60 -15.12 18.79 9.01
C ASP A 60 -16.04 17.81 8.27
N LEU A 61 -17.29 17.66 8.74
CA LEU A 61 -18.31 16.81 8.09
C LEU A 61 -18.59 17.13 6.60
N ALA A 62 -18.06 18.23 6.07
CA ALA A 62 -18.18 18.60 4.66
C ALA A 62 -17.02 18.09 3.78
N THR A 63 -15.93 17.60 4.36
CA THR A 63 -14.85 16.93 3.63
C THR A 63 -15.22 15.46 3.43
N PRO A 64 -14.90 14.87 2.27
CA PRO A 64 -14.96 13.42 2.11
C PRO A 64 -13.98 12.75 3.09
N PRO A 65 -14.33 11.58 3.66
CA PRO A 65 -13.41 10.78 4.45
C PRO A 65 -12.10 10.49 3.71
N GLN A 66 -11.03 10.26 4.48
CA GLN A 66 -9.73 9.91 3.92
C GLN A 66 -9.80 8.57 3.17
N ASP A 67 -9.12 8.52 2.03
CA ASP A 67 -8.98 7.36 1.14
C ASP A 67 -7.54 7.45 0.64
N THR A 68 -6.62 6.80 1.36
CA THR A 68 -5.18 6.98 1.21
C THR A 68 -4.69 6.39 -0.12
N ASP A 69 -5.18 5.21 -0.49
CA ASP A 69 -4.76 4.50 -1.69
C ASP A 69 -5.58 4.84 -2.96
N GLY A 70 -6.76 5.44 -2.79
CA GLY A 70 -7.65 5.89 -3.85
C GLY A 70 -8.52 4.80 -4.48
N ASP A 71 -8.76 3.67 -3.81
CA ASP A 71 -9.55 2.57 -4.35
C ASP A 71 -11.07 2.80 -4.27
N LYS A 72 -11.49 3.81 -3.46
CA LYS A 72 -12.86 4.23 -3.10
C LYS A 72 -13.46 3.52 -1.88
N THR A 73 -12.65 2.81 -1.12
CA THR A 73 -12.91 2.35 0.24
C THR A 73 -12.19 3.33 1.14
N PRO A 74 -12.90 4.21 1.86
CA PRO A 74 -12.26 5.09 2.81
C PRO A 74 -11.56 4.30 3.91
N ASN A 75 -10.54 4.89 4.52
CA ASN A 75 -9.67 4.22 5.50
C ASN A 75 -10.45 3.58 6.65
N TYR A 76 -11.46 4.27 7.20
CA TYR A 76 -12.31 3.72 8.29
C TYR A 76 -13.11 2.46 7.90
N GLN A 77 -13.11 2.07 6.61
CA GLN A 77 -13.73 0.85 6.09
C GLN A 77 -12.71 -0.08 5.43
N ASP A 78 -11.41 0.23 5.49
CA ASP A 78 -10.33 -0.46 4.79
C ASP A 78 -9.20 -0.88 5.74
N SER A 79 -9.10 -2.19 5.96
CA SER A 79 -8.12 -2.81 6.86
C SER A 79 -6.65 -2.78 6.38
N ASP A 80 -6.38 -2.17 5.22
CA ASP A 80 -5.06 -1.99 4.58
C ASP A 80 -5.07 -0.65 3.81
N SER A 81 -5.15 0.46 4.55
CA SER A 81 -5.47 1.82 4.09
C SER A 81 -4.57 2.35 2.98
N ASP A 82 -3.29 1.94 2.94
CA ASP A 82 -2.33 2.33 1.91
C ASP A 82 -2.03 1.24 0.87
N ASN A 83 -2.66 0.07 1.05
CA ASN A 83 -2.62 -1.10 0.18
C ASN A 83 -1.20 -1.61 -0.13
N ASP A 84 -0.33 -1.59 0.88
CA ASP A 84 1.04 -2.06 0.79
C ASP A 84 1.22 -3.57 1.08
N GLN A 85 0.12 -4.23 1.50
CA GLN A 85 0.00 -5.63 1.94
C GLN A 85 0.39 -5.90 3.40
N LEU A 86 0.48 -4.86 4.24
CA LEU A 86 0.56 -4.96 5.69
C LEU A 86 -0.68 -4.30 6.28
N SER A 87 -1.57 -5.09 6.90
CA SER A 87 -2.81 -4.52 7.45
C SER A 87 -2.54 -3.49 8.53
N ASP A 88 -3.31 -2.42 8.56
CA ASP A 88 -3.27 -1.31 9.52
C ASP A 88 -3.14 -1.80 10.98
N LYS A 89 -3.93 -2.81 11.37
CA LYS A 89 -3.81 -3.51 12.66
C LYS A 89 -2.38 -3.97 12.98
N ASP A 90 -1.74 -4.66 12.05
CA ASP A 90 -0.39 -5.22 12.22
C ASP A 90 0.66 -4.10 12.22
N GLU A 91 0.43 -3.04 11.45
CA GLU A 91 1.27 -1.84 11.44
C GLU A 91 1.27 -1.16 12.81
N ILE A 92 0.11 -0.84 13.38
CA ILE A 92 0.07 -0.14 14.67
C ILE A 92 0.47 -1.04 15.85
N SER A 93 0.28 -2.37 15.75
CA SER A 93 0.41 -3.27 16.90
C SER A 93 1.69 -4.09 16.92
N ILE A 94 2.30 -4.37 15.76
CA ILE A 94 3.48 -5.23 15.62
C ILE A 94 4.67 -4.44 15.11
N TRP A 95 4.51 -3.70 14.00
CA TRP A 95 5.62 -3.14 13.23
C TRP A 95 5.92 -1.68 13.56
N LEU A 96 4.93 -0.96 14.08
CA LEU A 96 4.96 0.46 14.42
C LEU A 96 5.22 1.38 13.21
N THR A 97 4.72 0.98 12.05
CA THR A 97 4.69 1.75 10.79
C THR A 97 3.47 2.69 10.76
N ASP A 98 3.39 3.56 9.75
CA ASP A 98 2.25 4.48 9.55
C ASP A 98 1.26 3.87 8.53
N PRO A 99 0.03 3.52 8.96
CA PRO A 99 -0.96 2.88 8.08
C PRO A 99 -1.42 3.66 6.86
N ASN A 100 -1.02 4.94 6.80
CA ASN A 100 -1.36 5.82 5.68
C ASN A 100 -0.18 6.04 4.75
N ASP A 101 0.88 5.26 4.88
CA ASP A 101 2.14 5.52 4.22
C ASP A 101 2.87 4.23 3.83
N PRO A 102 2.82 3.83 2.55
CA PRO A 102 3.23 2.49 2.11
C PRO A 102 4.76 2.31 2.06
N ASP A 103 5.54 3.14 2.75
CA ASP A 103 7.01 3.16 2.88
C ASP A 103 7.31 4.14 4.01
N THR A 104 7.12 3.72 5.27
CA THR A 104 7.17 4.60 6.44
C THR A 104 8.51 5.32 6.58
N ASP A 105 9.61 4.64 6.27
CA ASP A 105 10.96 5.14 6.49
C ASP A 105 11.61 5.85 5.29
N LYS A 106 10.96 5.79 4.12
CA LYS A 106 11.39 6.41 2.87
C LYS A 106 12.66 5.82 2.27
N GLY A 107 12.94 4.54 2.53
CA GLY A 107 14.04 3.78 1.95
C GLY A 107 13.78 3.30 0.52
N GLY A 108 12.51 3.28 0.10
CA GLY A 108 12.08 2.96 -1.25
C GLY A 108 11.60 1.53 -1.46
N VAL A 109 11.45 0.74 -0.40
CA VAL A 109 10.69 -0.52 -0.36
C VAL A 109 9.49 -0.30 0.57
N SER A 110 8.34 -0.93 0.28
CA SER A 110 7.16 -0.77 1.13
C SER A 110 7.22 -1.62 2.38
N ASP A 111 6.60 -1.16 3.47
CA ASP A 111 6.64 -1.80 4.78
C ASP A 111 6.19 -3.27 4.69
N GLY A 112 5.08 -3.53 3.98
CA GLY A 112 4.57 -4.87 3.71
C GLY A 112 5.52 -5.76 2.91
N VAL A 113 6.31 -5.18 1.98
CA VAL A 113 7.33 -5.93 1.23
C VAL A 113 8.54 -6.25 2.10
N GLU A 114 8.97 -5.34 2.96
CA GLU A 114 10.09 -5.55 3.88
C GLU A 114 9.79 -6.67 4.87
N VAL A 115 8.60 -6.61 5.47
CA VAL A 115 8.08 -7.61 6.40
C VAL A 115 7.87 -8.98 5.73
N THR A 116 7.26 -9.01 4.54
CA THR A 116 6.83 -10.26 3.90
C THR A 116 7.94 -10.93 3.07
N LEU A 117 8.75 -10.15 2.36
CA LEU A 117 9.62 -10.65 1.31
C LEU A 117 11.12 -10.47 1.55
N ASN A 118 11.60 -9.55 2.41
CA ASN A 118 13.06 -9.33 2.43
C ASN A 118 13.78 -8.78 3.68
N LEU A 119 13.29 -9.02 4.91
CA LEU A 119 14.10 -9.00 6.17
C LEU A 119 14.79 -7.66 6.53
N THR A 120 14.40 -6.56 5.89
CA THR A 120 14.79 -5.22 6.28
C THR A 120 13.88 -4.71 7.39
N ASP A 121 14.27 -3.63 8.05
CA ASP A 121 13.52 -3.05 9.15
C ASP A 121 12.70 -1.89 8.59
N PRO A 122 11.35 -1.94 8.58
CA PRO A 122 10.50 -0.93 7.93
C PRO A 122 10.54 0.46 8.57
N LEU A 123 11.40 0.63 9.59
CA LEU A 123 11.70 1.89 10.25
C LEU A 123 13.14 2.35 9.98
N ASN A 124 13.84 1.72 9.03
CA ASN A 124 15.24 1.95 8.69
C ASN A 124 15.52 1.90 7.17
N GLY A 125 15.17 2.99 6.48
CA GLY A 125 15.31 3.14 5.02
C GLY A 125 16.74 3.03 4.46
N ASP A 126 17.71 2.90 5.35
CA ASP A 126 19.13 2.73 5.09
C ASP A 126 19.49 1.25 4.78
N ASP A 127 18.57 0.30 5.02
CA ASP A 127 18.78 -1.14 4.78
C ASP A 127 17.92 -1.79 3.66
N ASP A 128 16.90 -1.10 3.15
CA ASP A 128 16.10 -1.43 1.96
C ASP A 128 16.93 -1.82 0.74
N ILE A 129 17.93 -0.98 0.47
CA ILE A 129 18.78 -1.09 -0.70
C ILE A 129 20.15 -1.61 -0.24
N PRO A 130 20.60 -2.75 -0.76
CA PRO A 130 21.94 -3.24 -0.49
C PRO A 130 22.97 -2.15 -0.82
N LYS A 131 23.79 -1.74 0.17
CA LYS A 131 24.82 -0.69 0.01
C LYS A 131 25.85 -1.03 -1.09
N ASP A 132 25.91 -2.29 -1.52
CA ASP A 132 26.71 -2.79 -2.65
C ASP A 132 26.02 -2.67 -4.03
N ALA A 133 24.70 -2.43 -4.10
CA ALA A 133 24.00 -2.07 -5.33
C ALA A 133 24.43 -0.69 -5.88
N LEU A 134 25.17 0.10 -5.08
CA LEU A 134 25.80 1.35 -5.47
C LEU A 134 27.31 1.22 -5.79
N TRP A 135 27.88 0.02 -5.85
CA TRP A 135 29.29 -0.19 -6.20
C TRP A 135 29.47 -0.65 -7.65
N TRP A 136 29.30 0.29 -8.59
CA TRP A 136 30.16 0.30 -9.76
C TRP A 136 31.39 1.13 -9.42
N GLU A 137 32.58 0.53 -9.43
CA GLU A 137 33.85 1.25 -9.25
C GLU A 137 33.93 2.46 -10.20
N GLY A 138 33.73 3.68 -9.69
CA GLY A 138 34.08 4.89 -10.46
C GLY A 138 33.43 6.25 -10.18
N ALA A 139 32.47 6.42 -9.26
CA ALA A 139 31.86 7.75 -9.05
C ALA A 139 32.44 8.49 -7.83
N ASP A 140 33.48 9.29 -8.06
CA ASP A 140 33.89 10.38 -7.17
C ASP A 140 32.74 11.41 -7.11
N LEU A 141 32.05 11.48 -5.95
CA LEU A 141 31.02 12.47 -5.68
C LEU A 141 31.66 13.82 -5.34
N GLN A 142 31.99 14.58 -6.39
CA GLN A 142 32.08 16.04 -6.31
C GLN A 142 31.07 16.65 -7.28
N GLY A 143 29.95 17.11 -6.72
CA GLY A 143 29.03 18.02 -7.41
C GLY A 143 27.66 17.41 -7.68
N GLY A 144 26.63 18.08 -7.15
CA GLY A 144 25.24 17.66 -7.17
C GLY A 144 24.71 17.23 -8.53
N VAL A 145 23.86 16.21 -8.52
CA VAL A 145 23.29 15.62 -9.72
C VAL A 145 21.91 16.23 -9.95
N GLN A 146 21.78 16.98 -11.05
CA GLN A 146 20.51 17.30 -11.65
C GLN A 146 19.94 16.05 -12.33
N CYS A 147 18.67 15.72 -12.05
CA CYS A 147 17.91 14.75 -12.83
C CYS A 147 17.75 15.26 -14.27
N GLN A 148 18.35 14.58 -15.25
CA GLN A 148 18.08 14.84 -16.67
C GLN A 148 17.34 13.65 -17.28
N SER A 149 16.09 13.91 -17.66
CA SER A 149 15.24 13.07 -18.49
C SER A 149 15.90 12.82 -19.85
N GLY A 150 16.28 11.58 -20.12
CA GLY A 150 16.73 11.11 -21.44
C GLY A 150 16.22 9.69 -21.71
N PRO A 151 15.96 9.32 -22.97
CA PRO A 151 15.25 8.09 -23.29
C PRO A 151 16.14 6.86 -23.07
N VAL A 152 15.63 5.87 -22.33
CA VAL A 152 16.28 4.57 -22.16
C VAL A 152 16.23 3.79 -23.47
N SER A 153 17.34 3.73 -24.21
CA SER A 153 17.49 2.73 -25.26
C SER A 153 18.00 1.44 -24.63
N ALA A 154 17.14 0.43 -24.52
CA ALA A 154 17.55 -0.91 -24.14
C ALA A 154 18.46 -1.52 -25.22
N PRO A 155 19.59 -2.17 -24.86
CA PRO A 155 20.40 -2.88 -25.83
C PRO A 155 19.66 -4.15 -26.27
N ILE A 156 19.31 -4.21 -27.55
CA ILE A 156 18.76 -5.41 -28.19
C ILE A 156 19.84 -6.50 -28.16
N VAL A 157 19.70 -7.48 -27.27
CA VAL A 157 20.57 -8.66 -27.24
C VAL A 157 20.26 -9.49 -28.50
N ASN A 158 21.21 -9.53 -29.42
CA ASN A 158 21.08 -10.18 -30.72
C ASN A 158 21.10 -11.72 -30.56
N ILE A 159 19.94 -12.34 -30.34
CA ILE A 159 19.77 -13.81 -30.27
C ILE A 159 19.78 -14.38 -31.70
N LEU A 160 20.95 -14.35 -32.38
CA LEU A 160 21.11 -14.94 -33.71
C LEU A 160 22.34 -15.86 -33.86
N TRP A 161 23.05 -16.17 -32.79
CA TRP A 161 24.25 -17.03 -32.84
C TRP A 161 24.14 -18.39 -32.14
N VAL A 162 23.04 -18.67 -31.41
CA VAL A 162 22.88 -19.93 -30.68
C VAL A 162 22.43 -21.10 -31.59
N PHE A 163 21.86 -20.83 -32.77
CA PHE A 163 21.36 -21.89 -33.66
C PHE A 163 22.38 -22.47 -34.67
N LEU A 164 23.57 -21.88 -34.83
CA LEU A 164 24.59 -22.40 -35.77
C LEU A 164 25.55 -23.43 -35.13
N LEU A 165 25.64 -23.48 -33.80
CA LEU A 165 26.54 -24.40 -33.09
C LEU A 165 25.89 -25.74 -32.72
N LEU A 166 24.56 -25.84 -32.71
CA LEU A 166 23.84 -27.10 -32.43
C LEU A 166 23.71 -28.01 -33.66
N SER A 167 23.86 -27.48 -34.88
CA SER A 167 23.76 -28.24 -36.13
C SER A 167 25.06 -28.94 -36.58
N LEU A 168 26.23 -28.56 -36.03
CA LEU A 168 27.51 -29.22 -36.29
C LEU A 168 27.86 -30.34 -35.30
N LEU A 169 27.20 -30.40 -34.14
CA LEU A 169 27.43 -31.45 -33.13
C LEU A 169 26.61 -32.73 -33.34
N LEU A 170 25.52 -32.68 -34.14
CA LEU A 170 24.68 -33.85 -34.44
C LEU A 170 25.09 -34.62 -35.71
N LEU A 171 26.01 -34.10 -36.54
CA LEU A 171 26.49 -34.85 -37.72
C LEU A 171 27.70 -35.75 -37.46
N ARG A 172 28.36 -35.67 -36.29
CA ARG A 172 29.57 -36.48 -36.01
C ARG A 172 29.33 -37.82 -35.33
N ARG A 173 28.07 -38.22 -35.10
CA ARG A 173 27.74 -39.50 -34.41
C ARG A 173 27.13 -40.58 -35.33
N ARG A 174 27.30 -40.46 -36.65
CA ARG A 174 26.82 -41.47 -37.61
C ARG A 174 27.88 -41.90 -38.63
N VAL A 175 29.09 -42.20 -38.16
CA VAL A 175 30.02 -43.11 -38.86
C VAL A 175 30.80 -43.89 -37.80
N GLN A 176 30.30 -45.07 -37.42
CA GLN A 176 31.01 -46.34 -37.25
C GLN A 176 29.97 -47.46 -37.30
#